data_AF-A0A529MDY9-F1
#
_entry.id   AF-A0A529MDY9-F1
#
_cell.length_a   1.000
_cell.length_b   1.000
_cell.length_c   1.000
_cell.angle_alpha   90.00
_cell.angle_beta   90.00
_cell.angle_gamma   90.00
#
_symmetry.space_group_name_H-M   'P 1'
#
loop_
_entity.id
_entity.type
_entity.pdbx_description
1 polymer ?
#
loop_
_entity_poly.entity_id
_entity_poly.type
_entity_poly.pdbx_seq_one_letter_code
_entity_poly.pdbx_strand_id
1 'polypeptide(L)'
;ATTMRLIGEKGIDAVTMKEVGALAGGPIATVYHYFPSKSAILAMLYDRFAEESRARFGAIIAGINGLSDVTAAADRMLDDYYT
;
A
#
# COMPACT_ATOMS: atom_id res chain seq x y z
N ALA A 1 -6.76 -6.58 2.40
CA ALA A 1 -6.05 -6.61 3.70
C ALA A 1 -5.12 -7.82 3.82
N THR A 2 -5.60 -9.06 3.64
CA THR A 2 -4.82 -10.28 3.92
C THR A 2 -3.60 -10.49 3.00
N THR A 3 -3.74 -10.21 1.70
CA THR A 3 -2.65 -10.38 0.71
C THR A 3 -1.51 -9.36 0.90
N MET A 4 -1.82 -8.10 1.24
CA MET A 4 -0.80 -7.09 1.57
C MET A 4 0.04 -7.52 2.75
N ARG A 5 -0.60 -8.03 3.80
CA ARG A 5 0.08 -8.46 5.02
C ARG A 5 1.01 -9.65 4.74
N LEU A 6 0.57 -10.63 3.95
CA LEU A 6 1.42 -11.77 3.57
C LEU A 6 2.63 -11.36 2.74
N ILE A 7 2.44 -10.45 1.76
CA ILE A 7 3.53 -9.92 0.93
C ILE A 7 4.50 -9.08 1.77
N GLY A 8 3.99 -8.28 2.71
CA GLY A 8 4.81 -7.47 3.62
C GLY A 8 5.59 -8.31 4.65
N GLU A 9 5.01 -9.40 5.16
CA GLU A 9 5.63 -10.27 6.17
C GLU A 9 6.65 -11.26 5.56
N LYS A 10 6.34 -11.86 4.39
CA LYS A 10 7.17 -12.92 3.79
C LYS A 10 8.05 -12.43 2.63
N GLY A 11 7.80 -11.24 2.09
CA GLY A 11 8.35 -10.78 0.83
C GLY A 11 7.62 -11.37 -0.39
N ILE A 12 7.61 -10.62 -1.50
CA ILE A 12 6.88 -10.98 -2.73
C ILE A 12 7.36 -12.30 -3.36
N ASP A 13 8.62 -12.67 -3.14
CA ASP A 13 9.20 -13.90 -3.66
C ASP A 13 8.65 -15.15 -2.96
N ALA A 14 8.40 -15.05 -1.66
CA ALA A 14 7.87 -16.14 -0.84
C ALA A 14 6.36 -16.36 -0.98
N VAL A 15 5.63 -15.42 -1.61
CA VAL A 15 4.19 -15.54 -1.86
C VAL A 15 3.94 -16.17 -3.22
N THR A 16 3.05 -17.16 -3.29
CA THR A 16 2.60 -17.80 -4.54
C THR A 16 1.23 -17.29 -4.98
N MET A 17 0.95 -17.31 -6.29
CA MET A 17 -0.37 -16.96 -6.84
C MET A 17 -1.50 -17.85 -6.28
N LYS A 18 -1.17 -19.10 -5.93
CA LYS A 18 -2.10 -20.04 -5.29
C LYS A 18 -2.50 -19.59 -3.89
N GLU A 19 -1.54 -19.16 -3.06
CA GLU A 19 -1.82 -18.61 -1.73
C GLU A 19 -2.65 -17.33 -1.82
N VAL A 20 -2.37 -16.47 -2.82
CA VAL A 20 -3.18 -15.27 -3.07
C VAL A 20 -4.64 -15.62 -3.36
N GLY A 21 -4.90 -16.60 -4.24
CA GLY A 21 -6.26 -17.06 -4.53
C GLY A 21 -6.98 -17.64 -3.32
N ALA A 22 -6.28 -18.46 -2.54
CA ALA A 22 -6.82 -19.02 -1.30
C ALA A 22 -7.19 -17.91 -0.29
N LEU A 23 -6.34 -16.89 -0.12
CA LEU A 23 -6.59 -15.76 0.77
C LEU A 23 -7.70 -14.83 0.26
N ALA A 24 -7.85 -14.71 -1.05
CA ALA A 24 -8.91 -13.93 -1.68
C ALA A 24 -10.27 -14.64 -1.64
N GLY A 25 -10.33 -15.90 -1.19
CA GLY A 25 -11.57 -16.68 -1.10
C GLY A 25 -12.18 -17.04 -2.45
N GLY A 26 -11.38 -17.01 -3.52
CA GLY A 26 -11.85 -17.20 -4.89
C GLY A 26 -10.98 -18.15 -5.72
N PRO A 27 -11.45 -18.56 -6.91
CA PRO A 27 -10.67 -19.42 -7.80
C PRO A 27 -9.36 -18.78 -8.22
N ILE A 28 -8.27 -19.56 -8.30
CA ILE A 28 -6.96 -19.07 -8.78
C ILE A 28 -7.04 -18.50 -10.21
N ALA A 29 -7.94 -19.03 -11.04
CA ALA A 29 -8.19 -18.52 -12.40
C ALA A 29 -8.65 -17.06 -12.39
N THR A 30 -9.48 -16.67 -11.42
CA THR A 30 -9.93 -15.28 -11.23
C THR A 30 -8.75 -14.39 -10.85
N VAL A 31 -7.82 -14.87 -10.02
CA VAL A 31 -6.61 -14.10 -9.68
C VAL A 31 -5.76 -13.85 -10.92
N TYR A 32 -5.51 -14.87 -11.75
CA TYR A 32 -4.73 -14.69 -12.98
C TYR A 32 -5.41 -13.76 -14.00
N HIS A 33 -6.74 -13.74 -14.04
CA HIS A 33 -7.51 -12.84 -14.89
C HIS A 33 -7.27 -11.36 -14.52
N TYR A 34 -7.23 -11.03 -13.23
CA TYR A 34 -6.99 -9.66 -12.77
C TYR A 34 -5.51 -9.31 -12.61
N PHE A 35 -4.69 -10.30 -12.27
CA PHE A 35 -3.28 -10.14 -11.95
C PHE A 35 -2.46 -11.19 -12.68
N PRO A 36 -1.94 -10.88 -13.88
CA PRO A 36 -1.19 -11.85 -14.67
C PRO A 36 0.15 -12.26 -14.03
N SER A 37 0.66 -11.48 -13.07
CA SER A 37 1.90 -11.76 -12.35
C SER A 37 1.85 -11.27 -10.90
N LYS A 38 2.77 -11.78 -10.06
CA LYS A 38 2.97 -11.29 -8.69
C LYS A 38 3.34 -9.80 -8.66
N SER A 39 4.12 -9.35 -9.64
CA SER A 39 4.49 -7.94 -9.78
C SER A 39 3.28 -7.05 -10.09
N ALA A 40 2.28 -7.55 -10.83
CA ALA A 40 1.03 -6.82 -11.07
C ALA A 40 0.21 -6.64 -9.78
N ILE A 41 0.22 -7.65 -8.90
CA ILE A 41 -0.36 -7.53 -7.56
C ILE A 41 0.40 -6.44 -6.79
N LEU A 42 1.73 -6.53 -6.74
CA LEU A 42 2.56 -5.56 -6.01
C LEU A 42 2.36 -4.13 -6.51
N ALA A 43 2.30 -3.92 -7.82
CA ALA A 43 2.05 -2.62 -8.42
C ALA A 43 0.69 -2.05 -7.98
N MET A 44 -0.37 -2.85 -8.05
CA MET A 44 -1.70 -2.41 -7.60
C MET A 44 -1.72 -2.10 -6.09
N LEU A 45 -1.03 -2.91 -5.28
CA LEU A 45 -0.92 -2.66 -3.84
C LEU A 45 -0.15 -1.36 -3.56
N TYR A 46 0.93 -1.11 -4.30
CA TYR A 46 1.71 0.12 -4.23
C TYR A 46 0.89 1.33 -4.64
N ASP A 47 0.18 1.27 -5.77
CA ASP A 47 -0.67 2.37 -6.26
C ASP A 47 -1.75 2.73 -5.23
N ARG A 48 -2.38 1.72 -4.63
CA ARG A 48 -3.34 1.93 -3.55
C ARG A 48 -2.71 2.64 -2.35
N PHE A 49 -1.56 2.15 -1.89
CA PHE A 49 -0.84 2.75 -0.76
C PHE A 49 -0.40 4.19 -1.08
N ALA A 50 0.06 4.43 -2.30
CA ALA A 50 0.50 5.74 -2.77
C ALA A 50 -0.67 6.73 -2.80
N GLU A 51 -1.85 6.33 -3.29
CA GLU A 51 -3.04 7.18 -3.28
C GLU A 51 -3.51 7.51 -1.85
N GLU A 52 -3.54 6.52 -0.95
CA GLU A 52 -3.89 6.73 0.45
C GLU A 52 -2.88 7.67 1.15
N SER A 53 -1.58 7.47 0.90
CA SER A 53 -0.51 8.33 1.44
C SER A 53 -0.56 9.74 0.87
N ARG A 54 -0.84 9.88 -0.43
CA ARG A 54 -0.98 11.18 -1.11
C ARG A 54 -2.14 11.99 -0.55
N ALA A 55 -3.27 11.35 -0.26
CA ALA A 55 -4.40 12.01 0.38
C ALA A 55 -4.04 12.53 1.78
N ARG A 56 -3.37 11.72 2.61
CA ARG A 56 -2.89 12.13 3.95
C ARG A 56 -1.89 13.28 3.89
N PHE A 57 -0.87 13.16 3.04
CA PHE A 57 0.12 14.21 2.84
C PHE A 57 -0.51 15.51 2.32
N GLY A 58 -1.49 15.40 1.42
CA GLY A 58 -2.26 16.56 0.95
C GLY A 58 -2.95 17.31 2.10
N ALA A 59 -3.54 16.58 3.06
CA ALA A 59 -4.16 17.19 4.24
C ALA A 59 -3.15 17.85 5.17
N ILE A 60 -1.96 17.25 5.37
CA ILE A 60 -0.89 17.84 6.19
C ILE A 60 -0.36 19.13 5.55
N ILE A 61 -0.08 19.08 4.24
CA ILE A 61 0.44 20.23 3.48
C ILE A 61 -0.57 21.38 3.46
N ALA A 62 -1.87 21.09 3.30
CA ALA A 62 -2.92 22.11 3.32
C ALA A 62 -3.00 22.88 4.66
N GLY A 63 -2.45 22.32 5.75
CA GLY A 63 -2.38 22.97 7.05
C GLY A 63 -1.14 23.86 7.28
N ILE A 64 -0.23 23.97 6.31
CA ILE A 64 0.96 24.81 6.43
C ILE A 64 0.59 26.25 6.05
N ASN A 65 0.58 27.16 7.04
CA ASN A 65 0.26 28.57 6.86
C ASN A 65 1.51 29.48 6.91
N GLY A 66 2.68 28.90 7.18
CA GLY A 66 3.94 29.63 7.22
C GLY A 66 5.14 28.72 7.52
N LEU A 67 6.33 29.31 7.49
CA LEU A 67 7.59 28.59 7.72
C LEU A 67 7.65 27.92 9.11
N SER A 68 6.95 28.50 10.10
CA SER A 68 6.82 27.95 11.46
C SER A 68 6.15 26.59 11.49
N ASP A 69 5.30 26.28 10.52
CA ASP A 69 4.48 25.07 10.53
C ASP A 69 5.19 23.89 9.84
N VAL A 70 6.27 24.16 9.11
CA VAL A 70 6.97 23.18 8.26
C VAL A 70 7.57 22.05 9.08
N THR A 71 8.22 22.36 10.21
CA THR A 71 8.82 21.32 11.07
C THR A 71 7.73 20.40 11.65
N ALA A 72 6.65 20.98 12.17
CA ALA A 72 5.53 20.20 12.71
C ALA A 72 4.75 19.44 11.62
N ALA A 73 4.77 19.90 10.37
CA ALA A 73 4.23 19.15 9.24
C ALA A 73 5.14 17.99 8.84
N ALA A 74 6.46 18.18 8.85
CA ALA A 74 7.44 17.13 8.55
C ALA A 74 7.38 15.99 9.57
N ASP A 75 7.28 16.31 10.87
CA ASP A 75 7.11 15.31 11.93
C ASP A 75 5.84 14.48 11.72
N ARG A 76 4.71 15.15 11.45
CA ARG A 76 3.44 14.46 11.15
C ARG A 76 3.51 13.58 9.89
N MET A 77 4.25 13.99 8.85
CA MET A 77 4.43 13.16 7.65
C MET A 77 5.21 11.89 7.93
N LEU A 78 6.21 11.95 8.82
CA LEU A 78 6.98 10.78 9.24
C LEU A 78 6.13 9.84 10.09
N ASP A 79 5.40 10.37 11.07
CA ASP A 79 4.50 9.59 11.93
C ASP A 79 3.42 8.86 11.10
N ASP A 80 2.82 9.55 10.13
CA ASP A 80 1.81 8.98 9.20
C ASP A 80 2.38 7.95 8.22
N TYR A 81 3.70 7.94 7.99
CA TYR A 81 4.35 6.95 7.12
C TYR A 81 4.63 5.63 7.86
N TYR A 82 4.88 5.71 9.18
CA TYR A 82 5.22 4.54 10.01
C TYR A 82 4.04 3.91 10.75
N THR A 83 2.84 4.50 10.67
CA THR A 83 1.59 4.01 11.32
C THR A 83 0.67 3.31 10.33
#